data_AF-A0A5B8CJB6-F1
#
_entry.id   AF-A0A5B8CJB6-F1
#
_cell.length_a   1.000
_cell.length_b   1.000
_cell.length_c   1.000
_cell.angle_alpha   90.00
_cell.angle_beta   90.00
_cell.angle_gamma   90.00
#
_symmetry.space_group_name_H-M   'P 1'
#
loop_
_entity.id
_entity.type
_entity.pdbx_description
1 polymer ?
#
loop_
_entity_poly.entity_id
_entity_poly.type
_entity_poly.pdbx_seq_one_letter_code
_entity_poly.pdbx_strand_id
1 'polypeptide(L)'
;MLNIATPELSPAEWRDVKAALIAVADCGCGDPAPAGPLRARLSHALNAIIGAPRTARTPPADLLPLRDFLCETGRTRQIAERHMPALYERGFSRRQIDALALLGA
;
A
#
# COMPACT_ATOMS: atom_id res chain seq x y z
N MET A 1 2.41 -6.53 15.07
CA MET A 1 3.03 -7.51 14.13
C MET A 1 1.90 -8.15 13.37
N LEU A 2 1.97 -8.14 12.04
CA LEU A 2 1.08 -8.93 11.21
C LEU A 2 1.35 -10.41 11.48
N ASN A 3 0.34 -11.16 11.93
CA ASN A 3 0.45 -12.60 12.14
C ASN A 3 0.14 -13.34 10.83
N ILE A 4 1.12 -13.33 9.91
CA ILE A 4 1.01 -13.97 8.59
C ILE A 4 2.10 -15.03 8.53
N ALA A 5 1.74 -16.27 8.18
CA ALA A 5 2.72 -17.32 7.93
C ALA A 5 3.65 -16.90 6.79
N THR A 6 4.95 -17.23 6.89
CA THR A 6 5.92 -16.89 5.83
C THR A 6 5.42 -17.46 4.49
N PRO A 7 5.18 -16.62 3.48
CA PRO A 7 4.56 -17.06 2.24
C PRO A 7 5.56 -17.89 1.42
N GLU A 8 5.17 -19.13 1.12
CA GLU A 8 5.94 -20.00 0.23
C GLU A 8 5.66 -19.60 -1.23
N LEU A 9 6.55 -18.80 -1.80
CA LEU A 9 6.47 -18.34 -3.18
C LEU A 9 7.62 -18.94 -4.01
N SER A 10 7.31 -19.30 -5.25
CA SER A 10 8.33 -19.63 -6.25
C SER A 10 9.17 -18.40 -6.61
N PRO A 11 10.38 -18.58 -7.17
CA PRO A 11 11.20 -17.46 -7.62
C PRO A 11 10.50 -16.54 -8.65
N ALA A 12 9.60 -17.09 -9.47
CA ALA A 12 8.80 -16.30 -10.40
C ALA A 12 7.79 -15.41 -9.66
N GLU A 13 7.02 -15.98 -8.73
CA GLU A 13 6.05 -15.23 -7.95
C GLU A 13 6.71 -14.14 -7.08
N TRP A 14 7.93 -14.38 -6.59
CA TRP A 14 8.72 -13.34 -5.90
C TRP A 14 9.09 -12.16 -6.78
N ARG A 15 9.40 -12.40 -8.06
CA ARG A 15 9.65 -11.32 -9.03
C ARG A 15 8.38 -10.51 -9.26
N ASP A 16 7.23 -11.16 -9.34
CA ASP A 16 5.94 -10.48 -9.52
C ASP A 16 5.60 -9.61 -8.30
N VAL A 17 5.76 -10.13 -7.08
CA VAL A 17 5.57 -9.36 -5.84
C VAL A 17 6.50 -8.14 -5.79
N LYS A 18 7.77 -8.33 -6.13
CA LYS A 18 8.75 -7.23 -6.17
C LYS A 18 8.38 -6.18 -7.23
N ALA A 19 7.98 -6.60 -8.42
CA ALA A 19 7.56 -5.71 -9.49
C ALA A 19 6.32 -4.90 -9.07
N ALA A 20 5.35 -5.55 -8.44
CA ALA A 20 4.15 -4.91 -7.92
C ALA A 20 4.48 -3.84 -6.86
N LEU A 21 5.37 -4.14 -5.91
CA LEU A 21 5.83 -3.17 -4.91
C LEU A 21 6.56 -1.98 -5.53
N ILE A 22 7.46 -2.22 -6.50
CA ILE A 22 8.17 -1.15 -7.21
C ILE A 22 7.20 -0.26 -7.97
N ALA A 23 6.19 -0.84 -8.63
CA ALA A 23 5.23 -0.10 -9.43
C ALA A 23 4.39 0.91 -8.61
N VAL A 24 4.25 0.66 -7.30
CA VAL A 24 3.49 1.52 -6.38
C VAL A 24 4.38 2.27 -5.38
N ALA A 25 5.70 2.08 -5.40
CA ALA A 25 6.62 2.70 -4.43
C ALA A 25 6.60 4.22 -4.45
N ASP A 26 6.44 4.82 -5.64
CA ASP A 26 6.32 6.27 -5.83
C ASP A 26 4.85 6.76 -5.75
N CYS A 27 3.91 5.83 -5.61
CA CYS A 27 2.49 6.12 -5.46
C CYS A 27 2.20 6.26 -3.97
N GLY A 28 2.33 7.48 -3.44
CA GLY A 28 2.02 7.73 -2.04
C GLY A 28 0.61 7.28 -1.66
N CYS A 29 0.44 6.88 -0.40
CA CYS A 29 -0.84 6.58 0.21
C CYS A 29 -1.66 7.86 0.25
N GLY A 30 -2.48 8.08 -0.79
CA GLY A 30 -3.19 9.33 -1.02
C GLY A 30 -3.70 9.91 0.29
N ASP A 31 -3.48 11.22 0.48
CA ASP A 31 -3.89 11.88 1.71
C ASP A 31 -5.36 11.54 1.99
N PRO A 32 -5.71 11.09 3.21
CA PRO A 32 -7.11 10.91 3.54
C PRO A 32 -7.82 12.24 3.27
N ALA A 33 -8.96 12.17 2.56
CA ALA A 33 -9.76 13.34 2.20
C ALA A 33 -9.78 14.34 3.38
N PRO A 34 -9.44 15.63 3.17
CA PRO A 34 -9.12 16.53 4.26
C PRO A 34 -10.28 16.62 5.24
N ALA A 35 -10.13 15.96 6.39
CA ALA A 35 -11.06 16.04 7.50
C ALA A 35 -10.87 17.39 8.22
N GLY A 36 -11.42 18.46 7.64
CA GLY A 36 -11.59 19.77 8.25
C GLY A 36 -10.33 20.65 8.38
N PRO A 37 -10.51 21.96 8.67
CA PRO A 37 -9.46 22.97 8.62
C PRO A 37 -8.40 22.84 9.72
N LEU A 38 -8.72 22.17 10.84
CA LEU A 38 -7.81 22.00 11.97
C LEU A 38 -6.69 20.99 11.68
N ARG A 39 -7.00 19.88 10.99
CA ARG A 39 -6.00 18.85 10.67
C ARG A 39 -5.11 19.26 9.51
N ALA A 40 -5.63 20.04 8.56
CA ALA A 40 -4.84 20.63 7.47
C ALA A 40 -3.66 21.47 7.97
N ARG A 41 -3.86 22.24 9.06
CA ARG A 41 -2.78 23.04 9.69
C ARG A 41 -1.73 22.17 10.37
N LEU A 42 -2.15 21.07 10.99
CA LEU A 42 -1.24 20.11 11.62
C LEU A 42 -0.40 19.35 10.58
N SER A 43 -1.02 18.93 9.48
CA SER A 43 -0.32 18.32 8.34
C SER A 43 0.70 19.27 7.72
N HIS A 44 0.36 20.56 7.61
CA HIS A 44 1.28 21.57 7.07
C HIS A 44 2.51 21.80 7.96
N ALA A 45 2.34 21.75 9.28
CA ALA A 45 3.44 21.86 10.24
C ALA A 45 4.35 20.62 10.24
N LEU A 46 3.78 19.42 10.09
CA LEU A 46 4.55 18.18 9.98
C LEU A 46 5.33 18.10 8.65
N ASN A 47 4.73 18.54 7.55
CA ASN A 47 5.40 18.60 6.24
C ASN A 47 6.60 19.56 6.22
N ALA A 48 6.60 20.60 7.06
CA ALA A 48 7.74 21.51 7.19
C ALA A 48 8.94 20.89 7.92
N ILE A 49 8.71 19.84 8.73
CA ILE A 49 9.74 19.17 9.53
C ILE A 49 10.29 17.92 8.83
N ILE A 50 9.41 17.16 8.16
CA ILE A 50 9.75 15.85 7.56
C ILE A 50 10.15 16.00 6.07
N GLY A 51 10.04 17.21 5.52
CA GLY A 51 10.09 17.45 4.08
C GLY A 51 8.73 17.16 3.46
N ALA A 52 8.36 17.93 2.44
CA ALA A 52 7.08 17.78 1.77
C ALA A 52 6.89 16.32 1.33
N PRO A 53 5.70 15.72 1.47
CA PRO A 53 5.43 14.42 0.89
C PRO A 53 5.79 14.54 -0.59
N ARG A 54 6.76 13.74 -1.04
CA ARG A 54 7.10 13.63 -2.47
C ARG A 54 5.77 13.52 -3.19
N THR A 55 5.46 14.47 -4.07
CA THR A 55 4.18 14.53 -4.80
C THR A 55 3.83 13.14 -5.26
N ALA A 56 2.90 12.52 -4.54
CA ALA A 56 2.55 11.13 -4.75
C ALA A 56 2.05 11.04 -6.19
N ARG A 57 2.75 10.30 -7.04
CA ARG A 57 2.28 10.12 -8.40
C ARG A 57 0.95 9.39 -8.30
N THR A 58 -0.07 9.89 -9.01
CA THR A 58 -1.33 9.15 -9.09
C THR A 58 -1.01 7.83 -9.79
N PRO A 59 -1.24 6.66 -9.13
CA PRO A 59 -1.01 5.38 -9.78
C PRO A 59 -1.93 5.24 -10.99
N PRO A 60 -1.53 4.49 -12.01
CA PRO A 60 -2.45 4.07 -13.05
C PRO A 60 -3.62 3.27 -12.41
N ALA A 61 -4.79 3.31 -13.04
CA ALA A 61 -6.05 2.84 -12.43
C ALA A 61 -6.03 1.34 -12.06
N ASP A 62 -5.24 0.57 -12.79
CA ASP A 62 -4.96 -0.84 -12.52
C ASP A 62 -4.20 -1.05 -11.20
N LEU A 63 -3.37 -0.11 -10.74
CA LEU A 63 -2.61 -0.24 -9.50
C LEU A 63 -3.29 0.37 -8.27
N LEU A 64 -4.44 1.04 -8.44
CA LEU A 64 -5.16 1.69 -7.34
C LEU A 64 -5.46 0.73 -6.16
N PRO A 65 -6.03 -0.48 -6.38
CA PRO A 65 -6.37 -1.37 -5.27
C PRO A 65 -5.14 -1.99 -4.60
N LEU A 66 -4.04 -2.15 -5.34
CA LEU A 66 -2.77 -2.57 -4.75
C LEU A 66 -2.21 -1.48 -3.83
N ARG A 67 -2.21 -0.22 -4.27
CA ARG A 67 -1.83 0.90 -3.42
C ARG A 67 -2.72 0.96 -2.18
N ASP A 68 -4.05 0.94 -2.35
CA ASP A 68 -4.99 1.09 -1.23
C ASP A 68 -4.88 -0.05 -0.22
N PHE A 69 -4.65 -1.28 -0.70
CA PHE A 69 -4.33 -2.43 0.14
C PHE A 69 -3.07 -2.21 0.99
N LEU A 70 -1.95 -1.84 0.37
CA LEU A 70 -0.68 -1.63 1.08
C LEU A 70 -0.78 -0.48 2.08
N CYS A 71 -1.40 0.61 1.66
CA CYS A 71 -1.57 1.80 2.49
C CYS A 71 -2.45 1.55 3.71
N GLU A 72 -3.55 0.83 3.55
CA GLU A 72 -4.35 0.43 4.69
C GLU A 72 -3.61 -0.57 5.57
N THR A 73 -2.96 -1.58 4.98
CA THR A 73 -2.24 -2.61 5.72
C THR A 73 -1.12 -2.01 6.57
N GLY A 74 -0.34 -1.07 6.02
CA GLY A 74 0.69 -0.35 6.77
C GLY A 74 0.11 0.55 7.87
N ARG A 75 -1.02 1.22 7.60
CA ARG A 75 -1.70 2.10 8.57
C ARG A 75 -2.29 1.34 9.75
N THR A 76 -2.94 0.20 9.50
CA THR A 76 -3.63 -0.58 10.55
C THR A 76 -2.74 -1.66 11.15
N ARG A 77 -1.62 -1.99 10.50
CA ARG A 77 -0.80 -3.17 10.81
C ARG A 77 -1.61 -4.47 10.78
N GLN A 78 -2.66 -4.52 9.95
CA GLN A 78 -3.56 -5.66 9.73
C GLN A 78 -3.78 -5.85 8.23
N ILE A 79 -3.97 -7.10 7.77
CA ILE A 79 -4.29 -7.34 6.35
C ILE A 79 -5.58 -6.59 6.01
N ALA A 80 -5.51 -5.75 4.98
CA ALA A 80 -6.65 -4.98 4.52
C ALA A 80 -7.60 -5.84 3.66
N GLU A 81 -8.32 -6.77 4.32
CA GLU A 81 -9.15 -7.80 3.67
C GLU A 81 -10.14 -7.25 2.64
N ARG A 82 -10.63 -6.03 2.87
CA ARG A 82 -11.58 -5.36 1.97
C ARG A 82 -11.07 -5.16 0.54
N HIS A 83 -9.75 -5.10 0.34
CA HIS A 83 -9.16 -4.92 -1.00
C HIS A 83 -8.76 -6.24 -1.65
N MET A 84 -8.76 -7.35 -0.90
CA MET A 84 -8.35 -8.65 -1.43
C MET A 84 -9.15 -9.09 -2.67
N PRO A 85 -10.49 -8.91 -2.74
CA PRO A 85 -11.25 -9.28 -3.94
C PRO A 85 -10.71 -8.61 -5.22
N ALA A 86 -10.39 -7.31 -5.14
CA ALA A 86 -9.84 -6.57 -6.26
C ALA A 86 -8.42 -7.01 -6.64
N LEU A 87 -7.64 -7.56 -5.70
CA LEU A 87 -6.33 -8.16 -6.00
C LEU A 87 -6.48 -9.54 -6.66
N TYR A 88 -7.44 -10.35 -6.22
CA TYR A 88 -7.73 -11.64 -6.86
C TYR A 88 -8.20 -11.48 -8.31
N GLU A 89 -9.05 -10.50 -8.60
CA GLU A 89 -9.49 -10.18 -9.97
C GLU A 89 -8.33 -9.82 -10.90
N ARG A 90 -7.20 -9.35 -10.35
CA ARG A 90 -5.97 -9.05 -11.08
C ARG A 90 -5.01 -10.23 -11.20
N GLY A 91 -5.39 -11.39 -10.66
CA GLY A 91 -4.60 -12.61 -10.72
C GLY A 91 -3.58 -12.77 -9.60
N PHE A 92 -3.59 -11.92 -8.56
CA PHE A 92 -2.74 -12.17 -7.39
C PHE A 92 -3.24 -13.40 -6.64
N SER A 93 -2.34 -14.33 -6.33
CA SER A 93 -2.66 -15.46 -5.46
C SER A 93 -2.70 -15.04 -3.99
N ARG A 94 -3.34 -15.84 -3.13
CA ARG A 94 -3.37 -15.58 -1.68
C ARG A 94 -1.96 -15.41 -1.10
N ARG A 95 -1.03 -16.28 -1.49
CA ARG A 95 0.37 -16.24 -1.02
C ARG A 95 1.08 -14.96 -1.44
N GLN A 96 0.80 -14.45 -2.65
CA GLN A 96 1.35 -13.16 -3.10
C GLN A 96 0.76 -12.00 -2.31
N ILE A 97 -0.54 -12.01 -2.02
CA ILE A 97 -1.20 -10.99 -1.19
C ILE A 97 -0.63 -10.98 0.24
N ASP A 98 -0.42 -12.16 0.82
CA ASP A 98 0.21 -12.32 2.13
C ASP A 98 1.66 -11.77 2.12
N ALA A 99 2.42 -12.01 1.05
CA ALA A 99 3.76 -11.44 0.88
C ALA A 99 3.75 -9.92 0.69
N LEU A 100 2.80 -9.38 -0.07
CA LEU A 100 2.60 -7.94 -0.22
C LEU A 100 2.28 -7.28 1.12
N ALA A 101 1.43 -7.90 1.93
CA ALA A 101 1.12 -7.41 3.27
C ALA A 101 2.33 -7.46 4.20
N LEU A 102 3.14 -8.52 4.15
CA LEU A 102 4.36 -8.63 4.97
C LEU A 102 5.43 -7.61 4.60
N LEU A 103 5.61 -7.35 3.30
CA LEU A 103 6.71 -6.50 2.80
C LEU A 103 6.36 -5.02 2.67
N GLY A 104 5.08 -4.70 2.48
CA GLY A 104 4.63 -3.33 2.24
C GLY A 104 3.97 -2.64 3.44
N ALA A 105 3.94 -3.28 4.62
CA ALA A 105 3.31 -2.75 5.84
C ALA A 105 4.28 -2.09 6.84
#